data_AF-D0N9X1-F1
#
_entry.id   AF-D0N9X1-F1
#
_cell.length_a   1.000
_cell.length_b   1.000
_cell.length_c   1.000
_cell.angle_alpha   90.00
_cell.angle_beta   90.00
_cell.angle_gamma   90.00
#
_symmetry.space_group_name_H-M   'P 1'
#
loop_
_entity.id
_entity.type
_entity.pdbx_description
1 polymer ?
#
loop_
_entity_poly.entity_id
_entity_poly.type
_entity_poly.pdbx_seq_one_letter_code
_entity_poly.pdbx_strand_id
1 'polypeptide(L)' 'MAEAIYSMQAAGNMPTRDRTNYVRSRLRHEYDQAHEETNPERISFLLRLAETQLDTVEVQAQHLKSTFSSPDYHRT' A
#
# COMPACT_ATOMS: atom_id res chain seq x y z
N MET A 1 -3.64 6.13 14.40
CA MET A 1 -4.26 4.78 14.38
C MET A 1 -5.17 4.55 13.17
N ALA A 2 -5.94 5.53 12.68
CA ALA A 2 -6.80 5.35 11.51
C ALA A 2 -6.05 5.08 10.18
N GLU A 3 -4.91 5.73 9.94
CA GLU A 3 -4.14 5.60 8.69
C GLU A 3 -3.49 4.22 8.49
N ALA A 4 -3.01 3.60 9.57
CA ALA A 4 -2.48 2.23 9.53
C ALA A 4 -3.56 1.18 9.22
N ILE A 5 -4.81 1.45 9.59
CA ILE A 5 -5.95 0.58 9.30
C ILE A 5 -6.35 0.69 7.82
N TYR A 6 -6.37 1.92 7.27
CA TYR A 6 -6.66 2.18 5.86
C TYR A 6 -5.65 1.54 4.92
N SER A 7 -4.35 1.67 5.22
CA SER A 7 -3.30 1.06 4.42
C SER A 7 -3.31 -0.47 4.44
N MET A 8 -3.69 -1.10 5.56
CA MET A 8 -3.92 -2.54 5.61
C MET A 8 -5.14 -3.00 4.78
N GLN A 9 -6.20 -2.20 4.73
CA GLN A 9 -7.36 -2.45 3.85
C GLN A 9 -6.99 -2.34 2.38
N ALA A 10 -6.24 -1.30 1.98
CA ALA A 10 -5.76 -1.15 0.60
C ALA A 10 -4.85 -2.31 0.18
N ALA A 11 -3.96 -2.77 1.06
CA ALA A 11 -3.16 -3.97 0.81
C ALA A 11 -4.03 -5.22 0.60
N GLY A 12 -5.11 -5.37 1.36
CA GLY A 12 -6.08 -6.46 1.20
C GLY A 12 -6.86 -6.44 -0.11
N ASN A 13 -6.87 -5.31 -0.82
CA ASN A 13 -7.45 -5.19 -2.15
C ASN A 13 -6.51 -5.65 -3.27
N MET A 14 -5.26 -6.01 -2.98
CA MET A 14 -4.39 -6.55 -4.02
C MET A 14 -4.92 -7.92 -4.51
N PRO A 15 -4.96 -8.16 -5.83
CA PRO A 15 -5.60 -9.35 -6.39
C PRO A 15 -4.84 -10.67 -6.14
N THR A 16 -3.58 -10.59 -5.70
CA THR A 16 -2.78 -11.79 -5.37
C THR A 16 -2.23 -11.72 -3.96
N ARG A 17 -2.07 -12.89 -3.34
CA ARG A 17 -1.50 -13.05 -1.99
C ARG A 17 -0.07 -12.51 -1.90
N ASP A 18 0.75 -12.75 -2.93
CA ASP A 18 2.14 -12.27 -2.96
C ASP A 18 2.21 -10.74 -2.97
N ARG A 19 1.35 -10.07 -3.74
CA ARG A 19 1.27 -8.60 -3.78
C ARG A 19 0.77 -8.04 -2.44
N THR A 20 -0.23 -8.67 -1.85
CA THR A 20 -0.70 -8.33 -0.50
C THR A 20 0.43 -8.42 0.52
N ASN A 21 1.19 -9.51 0.50
CA ASN A 21 2.32 -9.72 1.41
C ASN A 21 3.46 -8.72 1.16
N TYR A 22 3.77 -8.42 -0.11
CA TYR A 22 4.79 -7.44 -0.47
C TYR A 22 4.44 -6.05 0.08
N VAL A 23 3.21 -5.57 -0.15
CA VAL A 23 2.76 -4.25 0.34
C VAL A 23 2.83 -4.20 1.87
N ARG A 24 2.37 -5.25 2.57
CA ARG A 24 2.44 -5.33 4.04
C ARG A 24 3.88 -5.34 4.56
N SER A 25 4.76 -6.12 3.94
CA SER A 25 6.16 -6.21 4.34
C SER A 25 6.88 -4.89 4.14
N ARG A 26 6.60 -4.20 3.03
CA ARG A 26 7.16 -2.90 2.73
C ARG A 26 6.69 -1.84 3.71
N LEU A 27 5.39 -1.76 3.99
CA LEU A 27 4.83 -0.83 4.95
C LEU A 27 5.42 -1.02 6.34
N ARG A 28 5.60 -2.28 6.76
CA ARG A 28 6.23 -2.60 8.04
C ARG A 28 7.70 -2.19 8.07
N HIS A 29 8.45 -2.45 7.00
CA HIS A 29 9.84 -2.04 6.89
C HIS A 29 10.01 -0.51 6.97
N GLU A 30 9.17 0.24 6.25
CA GLU A 30 9.20 1.71 6.27
C GLU A 30 8.82 2.27 7.64
N TYR A 31 7.85 1.65 8.33
CA TYR A 31 7.52 1.99 9.71
C TYR A 31 8.69 1.71 10.67
N ASP A 32 9.27 0.50 10.61
CA ASP A 32 10.37 0.10 11.50
C ASP A 32 11.58 1.04 11.34
N GLN A 33 11.83 1.56 10.13
CA GLN A 33 12.88 2.57 9.88
C GLN A 33 12.57 3.94 10.48
N ALA A 34 11.30 4.30 10.60
CA ALA A 34 10.85 5.62 11.01
C ALA A 34 10.33 5.68 12.47
N HIS A 35 10.16 4.54 13.15
CA HIS A 35 9.43 4.48 14.42
C HIS A 35 10.11 5.23 15.58
N GLU A 36 11.43 5.42 15.51
CA GLU A 36 12.21 6.19 16.49
C GLU A 36 12.36 7.67 16.11
N GLU A 37 11.78 8.10 14.99
CA GLU A 37 11.83 9.51 14.58
C GLU A 37 11.07 10.36 15.60
N THR A 38 11.70 11.44 16.04
CA THR A 38 11.16 12.37 17.05
C THR A 38 11.02 13.79 16.52
N ASN A 39 11.64 14.09 15.37
CA ASN A 39 11.50 15.39 14.74
C ASN A 39 10.09 15.55 14.17
N PRO A 40 9.29 16.51 14.66
CA PRO A 40 7.89 16.67 14.26
C PRO A 40 7.73 17.03 12.77
N GLU A 41 8.66 17.78 12.18
CA GLU A 41 8.61 18.12 10.75
C GLU A 41 8.85 16.88 9.90
N ARG A 42 9.78 16.02 10.33
CA ARG A 42 10.11 14.78 9.65
C ARG A 42 8.98 13.78 9.73
N ILE A 43 8.37 13.62 10.90
CA ILE A 43 7.16 12.79 11.09
C ILE A 43 6.04 13.29 10.17
N SER A 44 5.78 14.60 10.16
CA SER A 44 4.72 15.18 9.31
C SER A 44 4.96 14.94 7.82
N PHE A 45 6.21 15.03 7.39
CA PHE A 45 6.60 14.68 6.02
C PHE A 45 6.36 13.20 5.72
N LEU A 46 6.77 12.29 6.60
CA LEU A 46 6.63 10.84 6.42
C LEU A 46 5.15 10.42 6.36
N LEU A 47 4.28 11.04 7.16
CA LEU A 47 2.84 10.79 7.10
C LEU A 47 2.25 11.20 5.74
N ARG A 48 2.57 12.39 5.23
CA ARG A 48 2.12 12.82 3.89
C ARG A 48 2.67 11.95 2.76
N LEU A 49 3.91 11.49 2.90
CA LEU A 49 4.50 10.55 1.96
C LEU A 49 3.72 9.22 1.97
N ALA A 50 3.37 8.70 3.14
CA ALA A 50 2.58 7.49 3.30
C ALA A 50 1.18 7.64 2.69
N GLU A 51 0.52 8.80 2.84
CA GLU A 51 -0.75 9.11 2.16
C GLU A 51 -0.61 9.03 0.63
N THR A 52 0.42 9.65 0.07
CA THR A 52 0.67 9.62 -1.38
C THR A 52 0.93 8.18 -1.89
N GLN A 53 1.65 7.39 -1.09
CA GLN A 53 1.92 5.99 -1.41
C GLN A 53 0.65 5.13 -1.31
N LEU A 54 -0.25 5.44 -0.37
CA LEU A 54 -1.55 4.77 -0.23
C LEU A 54 -2.40 4.96 -1.48
N ASP A 55 -2.52 6.19 -1.99
CA ASP A 55 -3.25 6.50 -3.23
C ASP A 55 -2.72 5.66 -4.40
N THR A 56 -1.41 5.50 -4.47
CA THR A 56 -0.75 4.69 -5.52
C THR A 56 -1.11 3.21 -5.38
N VAL A 57 -1.10 2.67 -4.17
CA VAL A 57 -1.46 1.27 -3.89
C VAL A 57 -2.92 1.00 -4.24
N GLU A 58 -3.82 1.94 -3.96
CA GLU A 58 -5.25 1.83 -4.29
C GLU A 58 -5.48 1.80 -5.80
N VAL A 59 -4.87 2.74 -6.54
CA VAL A 59 -4.95 2.78 -8.01
C VAL A 59 -4.40 1.50 -8.61
N GLN A 60 -3.27 0.99 -8.12
CA GLN A 60 -2.70 -0.28 -8.59
C GLN A 60 -3.60 -1.47 -8.29
N ALA A 61 -4.18 -1.53 -7.10
CA ALA A 61 -5.10 -2.60 -6.72
C ALA A 61 -6.33 -2.59 -7.64
N GLN A 62 -6.92 -1.42 -7.90
CA GLN A 62 -8.05 -1.29 -8.82
C GLN A 62 -7.67 -1.68 -10.25
N HIS A 63 -6.55 -1.18 -10.76
CA HIS A 63 -6.08 -1.49 -12.11
C HIS A 63 -5.84 -2.99 -12.29
N LEU A 64 -5.12 -3.61 -11.36
CA LEU A 64 -4.83 -5.04 -11.44
C LEU A 64 -6.11 -5.87 -11.30
N LYS A 65 -7.04 -5.54 -10.39
CA LYS A 65 -8.35 -6.22 -10.31
C LYS A 65 -9.09 -6.17 -11.65
N SER A 66 -9.12 -5.00 -12.31
CA SER A 66 -9.73 -4.84 -13.63
C SER A 66 -9.06 -5.72 -14.67
N THR A 67 -7.73 -5.69 -14.75
CA THR A 67 -6.94 -6.50 -15.69
C THR A 67 -7.15 -8.00 -15.49
N PHE A 68 -7.09 -8.50 -14.25
CA PHE A 68 -7.30 -9.92 -13.95
C PHE A 68 -8.74 -10.39 -14.16
N SER A 69 -9.71 -9.47 -14.12
CA SER A 69 -11.12 -9.79 -14.38
C SER A 69 -11.47 -9.74 -15.87
N SER A 70 -10.53 -9.31 -16.73
CA SER A 70 -10.75 -9.21 -18.17
C SER A 70 -10.83 -10.62 -18.80
N PRO A 71 -11.89 -10.94 -19.59
CA PRO A 71 -12.06 -12.25 -20.22
C PRO A 71 -10.90 -12.65 -21.14
N ASP A 72 -10.20 -11.67 -21.69
CA ASP A 72 -9.09 -11.87 -22.63
C ASP A 72 -7.73 -12.02 -21.93
N TYR A 73 -7.66 -11.81 -20.61
CA TYR A 73 -6.40 -11.88 -19.86
C TYR A 73 -5.77 -13.28 -19.89
N HIS A 74 -6.59 -14.33 -19.91
CA HIS A 74 -6.12 -15.72 -19.93
C HIS A 74 -5.94 -16.29 -21.36
N ARG A 75 -6.11 -15.48 -22.41
CA ARG A 75 -6.05 -15.93 -23.81
C ARG A 75 -4.68 -15.77 -24.47
N THR A 76 -3.70 -15.21 -23.78
CA THR A 76 -2.29 -15.12 -24.21
C THR A 76 -1.46 -16.26 -23.68
#